data_AF-A0A131XD85-F1
#
_entry.id   AF-A0A131XD85-F1
#
_cell.length_a   1.000
_cell.length_b   1.000
_cell.length_c   1.000
_cell.angle_alpha   90.00
_cell.angle_beta   90.00
_cell.angle_gamma   90.00
#
_symmetry.space_group_name_H-M   'P 1'
#
loop_
_entity.id
_entity.type
_entity.pdbx_description
1 polymer ?
#
loop_
_entity_poly.entity_id
_entity_poly.type
_entity_poly.pdbx_seq_one_letter_code
_entity_poly.pdbx_strand_id
1 'polypeptide(L)'
;MATLSQGNNNFAFHQFSASTKDVVKSSEPADCAKEPSTPSQQQQLESGQQDAVVAEVMEQPAAAGGTEADASPVIDIVINNVVCSFSVRCHLNLRQIALTASNVEYRRENGMLTMKIRTPYTTASMWSSGKVTCTGATSEETAKLAARRYARILQKLGFRVKFMNYRVVNVLGTCTMPFAIKLIPFSQSNRPIASYEPELHPGVTYKIKDLKATLKIFSTGSITVTAPSVANVQQAIEHIFPLVYEYRKERGPEDVARMALRAQRNASNRPPQRNYHPSAVAADEEEYDSLEDEEELDEELMDYPDSDESWD
;
A
#
# COMPACT_ATOMS: atom_id res chain seq x y z
N MET A 1 -5.62 11.75 -3.45
CA MET A 1 -5.36 10.31 -3.66
C MET A 1 -4.00 9.99 -3.07
N ALA A 2 -3.82 8.84 -2.43
CA ALA A 2 -2.49 8.37 -2.06
C ALA A 2 -1.83 7.68 -3.26
N THR A 3 -0.57 8.02 -3.56
CA THR A 3 0.18 7.41 -4.67
C THR A 3 1.30 6.55 -4.09
N LEU A 4 1.30 5.27 -4.43
CA LEU A 4 2.41 4.36 -4.12
C LEU A 4 3.59 4.67 -5.03
N SER A 5 4.65 5.28 -4.47
CA SER A 5 5.93 5.43 -5.16
C SER A 5 6.69 4.10 -5.16
N GLN A 6 6.26 3.19 -6.05
CA GLN A 6 7.14 2.12 -6.50
C GLN A 6 8.18 2.73 -7.45
N GLY A 7 9.45 2.38 -7.26
CA GLY A 7 10.54 3.01 -8.00
C GLY A 7 10.43 2.79 -9.50
N ASN A 8 10.40 3.89 -10.27
CA ASN A 8 10.48 3.99 -11.73
C ASN A 8 10.01 2.76 -12.54
N ASN A 9 8.75 2.77 -12.96
CA ASN A 9 8.38 2.26 -14.28
C ASN A 9 7.21 3.07 -14.86
N ASN A 10 7.34 3.44 -16.12
CA ASN A 10 6.48 4.43 -16.77
C ASN A 10 5.34 3.72 -17.52
N PHE A 11 4.11 3.77 -17.01
CA PHE A 11 2.92 3.32 -17.74
C PHE A 11 1.79 4.33 -17.59
N ALA A 12 1.48 5.02 -18.70
CA ALA A 12 0.27 5.81 -18.84
C ALA A 12 -0.88 4.89 -19.26
N PHE A 13 -2.06 5.07 -18.68
CA PHE A 13 -3.30 4.46 -19.18
C PHE A 13 -4.37 5.51 -19.43
N HIS A 14 -5.05 5.36 -20.57
CA HIS A 14 -5.95 6.37 -21.11
C HIS A 14 -7.27 6.47 -20.36
N GLN A 15 -7.71 7.71 -20.19
CA GLN A 15 -9.02 8.13 -19.73
C GLN A 15 -10.10 7.68 -20.72
N PHE A 16 -11.13 6.97 -20.26
CA PHE A 16 -12.36 6.74 -21.03
C PHE A 16 -13.53 7.52 -20.42
N SER A 17 -14.17 8.34 -21.26
CA SER A 17 -15.32 9.16 -20.92
C SER A 17 -16.62 8.36 -20.90
N ALA A 18 -17.52 8.68 -19.97
CA ALA A 18 -18.89 8.20 -19.99
C ALA A 18 -19.64 8.69 -21.26
N SER A 19 -20.54 7.85 -21.79
CA SER A 19 -21.49 8.23 -22.83
C SER A 19 -22.89 7.71 -22.48
N THR A 20 -23.89 8.50 -22.79
CA THR A 20 -25.31 8.33 -22.45
C THR A 20 -26.06 7.40 -23.40
N LYS A 21 -27.17 6.80 -22.92
CA LYS A 21 -28.48 6.78 -23.63
C LYS A 21 -29.65 6.22 -22.80
N ASP A 22 -30.84 6.65 -23.20
CA ASP A 22 -32.13 6.62 -22.49
C ASP A 22 -33.04 5.38 -22.75
N VAL A 23 -34.33 5.49 -22.33
CA VAL A 23 -35.57 4.79 -22.80
C VAL A 23 -36.07 3.58 -21.96
N VAL A 24 -37.35 3.39 -21.51
CA VAL A 24 -38.61 4.22 -21.46
C VAL A 24 -39.67 3.62 -20.46
N LYS A 25 -40.58 4.48 -19.95
CA LYS A 25 -41.92 4.34 -19.29
C LYS A 25 -42.52 2.98 -18.82
N SER A 26 -43.03 2.98 -17.57
CA SER A 26 -44.43 2.64 -17.12
C SER A 26 -44.57 2.72 -15.58
N SER A 27 -45.69 3.04 -14.90
CA SER A 27 -46.98 3.71 -15.22
C SER A 27 -47.76 4.06 -13.91
N GLU A 28 -48.84 4.86 -13.98
CA GLU A 28 -49.72 5.34 -12.87
C GLU A 28 -51.03 4.48 -12.73
N PRO A 29 -51.94 4.63 -11.71
CA PRO A 29 -52.51 5.91 -11.17
C PRO A 29 -53.04 6.01 -9.70
N ALA A 30 -53.42 7.25 -9.31
CA ALA A 30 -54.39 7.70 -8.26
C ALA A 30 -54.05 7.48 -6.75
N ASP A 31 -54.50 8.29 -5.76
CA ASP A 31 -55.63 9.25 -5.68
C ASP A 31 -55.42 10.40 -4.62
N CYS A 32 -56.28 11.45 -4.66
CA CYS A 32 -56.67 12.55 -3.72
C CYS A 32 -55.96 12.77 -2.35
N ALA A 33 -55.96 13.95 -1.70
CA ALA A 33 -56.26 15.39 -1.96
C ALA A 33 -55.81 16.18 -0.67
N LYS A 34 -55.49 17.48 -0.61
CA LYS A 34 -56.36 18.68 -0.68
C LYS A 34 -55.53 19.96 -0.40
N GLU A 35 -55.85 21.06 -1.10
CA GLU A 35 -55.49 22.47 -0.77
C GLU A 35 -56.53 23.11 0.20
N PRO A 36 -56.49 24.39 0.65
CA PRO A 36 -55.83 25.62 0.12
C PRO A 36 -55.04 26.45 1.20
N SER A 37 -54.47 27.65 1.02
CA SER A 37 -54.94 28.86 0.30
C SER A 37 -53.90 29.99 0.17
N THR A 38 -53.92 30.73 -0.95
CA THR A 38 -53.27 32.05 -1.20
C THR A 38 -54.21 33.22 -0.80
N PRO A 39 -53.80 34.52 -0.82
CA PRO A 39 -53.93 35.31 -2.07
C PRO A 39 -52.98 36.52 -2.31
N SER A 40 -52.85 36.91 -3.60
CA SER A 40 -52.66 38.30 -4.13
C SER A 40 -51.32 39.05 -3.92
N GLN A 41 -50.82 39.93 -4.81
CA GLN A 41 -51.29 40.52 -6.11
C GLN A 41 -50.05 41.03 -6.92
N GLN A 42 -49.96 40.87 -8.26
CA GLN A 42 -50.11 41.88 -9.36
C GLN A 42 -49.10 43.06 -9.37
N GLN A 43 -48.57 43.63 -10.47
CA GLN A 43 -48.78 43.62 -11.95
C GLN A 43 -47.46 44.12 -12.66
N GLN A 44 -47.06 43.69 -13.88
CA GLN A 44 -47.18 44.38 -15.21
C GLN A 44 -46.65 45.85 -15.30
N LEU A 45 -46.06 46.42 -16.38
CA LEU A 45 -45.82 46.06 -17.80
C LEU A 45 -44.77 47.03 -18.47
N GLU A 46 -44.41 46.77 -19.75
CA GLU A 46 -43.78 47.66 -20.80
C GLU A 46 -42.25 47.96 -20.71
N SER A 47 -41.35 47.80 -21.71
CA SER A 47 -41.26 47.95 -23.20
C SER A 47 -40.64 49.28 -23.67
N GLY A 48 -39.55 49.25 -24.46
CA GLY A 48 -39.14 50.41 -25.30
C GLY A 48 -37.64 50.72 -25.47
N GLN A 49 -37.08 50.29 -26.61
CA GLN A 49 -36.08 50.95 -27.47
C GLN A 49 -34.86 51.76 -26.92
N GLN A 50 -33.69 51.31 -27.40
CA GLN A 50 -32.64 52.07 -28.12
C GLN A 50 -31.95 53.27 -27.45
N ASP A 51 -30.62 53.19 -27.30
CA ASP A 51 -29.75 53.92 -28.24
C ASP A 51 -28.34 53.32 -28.35
N ALA A 52 -27.64 53.59 -29.44
CA ALA A 52 -26.32 53.05 -29.74
C ALA A 52 -25.22 54.12 -29.72
N VAL A 53 -24.13 53.86 -29.01
CA VAL A 53 -22.86 54.61 -29.17
C VAL A 53 -21.70 53.64 -29.33
N VAL A 54 -21.19 53.58 -30.57
CA VAL A 54 -19.93 52.91 -30.92
C VAL A 54 -18.75 53.82 -30.59
N ALA A 55 -17.78 53.29 -29.86
CA ALA A 55 -16.44 53.86 -29.72
C ALA A 55 -15.41 52.71 -29.72
N GLU A 56 -14.35 52.87 -30.51
CA GLU A 56 -13.41 51.79 -30.85
C GLU A 56 -12.34 51.51 -29.78
N VAL A 57 -12.07 50.21 -29.60
CA VAL A 57 -10.75 49.57 -29.50
C VAL A 57 -9.74 50.11 -28.47
N MET A 58 -9.47 49.30 -27.45
CA MET A 58 -8.11 48.79 -27.22
C MET A 58 -8.17 47.41 -26.54
N GLU A 59 -7.42 46.44 -27.07
CA GLU A 59 -7.43 45.03 -26.68
C GLU A 59 -6.18 44.70 -25.83
N GLN A 60 -6.38 44.06 -24.67
CA GLN A 60 -5.37 43.20 -24.03
C GLN A 60 -6.04 42.19 -23.06
N PRO A 61 -5.45 41.01 -22.83
CA PRO A 61 -6.24 39.80 -22.54
C PRO A 61 -6.33 39.38 -21.06
N ALA A 62 -7.37 38.57 -20.81
CA ALA A 62 -7.45 37.48 -19.84
C ALA A 62 -7.22 37.77 -18.34
N ALA A 63 -8.32 37.73 -17.57
CA ALA A 63 -8.28 37.44 -16.14
C ALA A 63 -9.47 36.57 -15.70
N ALA A 64 -9.16 35.57 -14.86
CA ALA A 64 -10.05 34.89 -13.91
C ALA A 64 -11.35 34.23 -14.44
N GLY A 65 -11.24 32.95 -14.80
CA GLY A 65 -12.36 32.01 -14.93
C GLY A 65 -11.96 30.56 -14.61
N GLY A 66 -10.91 30.37 -13.81
CA GLY A 66 -10.41 29.05 -13.45
C GLY A 66 -11.19 28.48 -12.27
N THR A 67 -12.00 27.45 -12.53
CA THR A 67 -12.63 26.65 -11.47
C THR A 67 -11.53 25.99 -10.64
N GLU A 68 -11.43 26.33 -9.35
CA GLU A 68 -10.55 25.64 -8.40
C GLU A 68 -11.07 24.22 -8.18
N ALA A 69 -10.59 23.27 -8.98
CA ALA A 69 -10.80 21.85 -8.73
C ALA A 69 -10.02 21.44 -7.48
N ASP A 70 -10.68 20.77 -6.53
CA ASP A 70 -10.11 20.31 -5.26
C ASP A 70 -8.84 19.46 -5.45
N ALA A 71 -7.67 20.13 -5.42
CA ALA A 71 -6.37 19.52 -5.51
C ALA A 71 -6.03 18.78 -4.20
N SER A 72 -6.66 17.62 -4.01
CA SER A 72 -6.34 16.67 -2.94
C SER A 72 -4.83 16.42 -2.90
N PRO A 73 -4.11 16.77 -1.82
CA PRO A 73 -2.65 16.72 -1.83
C PRO A 73 -2.15 15.30 -2.06
N VAL A 74 -1.15 15.17 -2.91
CA VAL A 74 -0.48 13.91 -3.20
C VAL A 74 0.40 13.55 -2.01
N ILE A 75 0.16 12.37 -1.43
CA ILE A 75 0.91 11.84 -0.28
C ILE A 75 1.69 10.64 -0.75
N ASP A 76 3.02 10.72 -0.62
CA ASP A 76 3.92 9.60 -0.90
C ASP A 76 3.90 8.59 0.25
N ILE A 77 3.67 7.31 -0.08
CA ILE A 77 3.69 6.18 0.84
C ILE A 77 4.89 5.31 0.51
N VAL A 78 5.87 5.29 1.42
CA VAL A 78 7.06 4.45 1.32
C VAL A 78 6.83 3.15 2.10
N ILE A 79 6.88 2.01 1.41
CA ILE A 79 6.87 0.68 2.04
C ILE A 79 8.30 0.32 2.46
N ASN A 80 8.51 0.12 3.77
CA ASN A 80 9.84 -0.14 4.34
C ASN A 80 10.11 -1.63 4.57
N ASN A 81 9.07 -2.42 4.84
CA ASN A 81 9.21 -3.85 5.10
C ASN A 81 7.90 -4.58 4.80
N VAL A 82 8.01 -5.69 4.06
CA VAL A 82 6.96 -6.69 3.89
C VAL A 82 7.44 -7.99 4.53
N VAL A 83 6.63 -8.50 5.44
CA VAL A 83 6.82 -9.78 6.13
C VAL A 83 5.84 -10.79 5.55
N CYS A 84 6.33 -11.87 4.98
CA CYS A 84 5.52 -12.98 4.48
C CYS A 84 5.82 -14.28 5.22
N SER A 85 4.89 -15.23 5.16
CA SER A 85 5.07 -16.57 5.70
C SER A 85 4.49 -17.60 4.75
N PHE A 86 5.16 -18.76 4.68
CA PHE A 86 4.76 -19.90 3.87
C PHE A 86 5.14 -21.19 4.60
N SER A 87 4.69 -22.33 4.07
CA SER A 87 5.08 -23.66 4.54
C SER A 87 5.71 -24.46 3.42
N VAL A 88 6.72 -25.25 3.76
CA VAL A 88 7.41 -26.18 2.86
C VAL A 88 6.85 -27.61 2.93
N ARG A 89 5.87 -27.86 3.82
CA ARG A 89 5.18 -29.15 4.08
C ARG A 89 6.07 -30.37 4.39
N CYS A 90 7.36 -30.17 4.66
CA CYS A 90 8.31 -31.20 5.08
C CYS A 90 8.98 -30.85 6.43
N HIS A 91 9.46 -31.87 7.14
CA HIS A 91 10.21 -31.67 8.38
C HIS A 91 11.66 -31.26 8.07
N LEU A 92 12.08 -30.09 8.55
CA LEU A 92 13.41 -29.54 8.29
C LEU A 92 14.39 -29.91 9.40
N ASN A 93 15.45 -30.65 9.06
CA ASN A 93 16.56 -30.88 9.97
C ASN A 93 17.46 -29.62 10.02
N LEU A 94 17.13 -28.70 10.91
CA LEU A 94 17.83 -27.41 11.04
C LEU A 94 19.33 -27.56 11.28
N ARG A 95 19.78 -28.60 12.01
CA ARG A 95 21.20 -28.87 12.24
C ARG A 95 21.93 -29.26 10.95
N GLN A 96 21.30 -30.08 10.10
CA GLN A 96 21.85 -30.45 8.80
C GLN A 96 21.94 -29.24 7.87
N ILE A 97 20.87 -28.44 7.78
CA ILE A 97 20.87 -27.21 6.98
C ILE A 97 21.98 -26.25 7.44
N ALA A 98 22.18 -26.10 8.75
CA ALA A 98 23.23 -25.23 9.29
C ALA A 98 24.67 -25.72 9.07
N LEU A 99 24.86 -27.00 8.74
CA LEU A 99 26.18 -27.58 8.40
C LEU A 99 26.46 -27.54 6.90
N THR A 100 25.42 -27.60 6.06
CA THR A 100 25.55 -27.68 4.58
C THR A 100 25.36 -26.34 3.88
N ALA A 101 24.49 -25.46 4.41
CA ALA A 101 24.15 -24.20 3.77
C ALA A 101 25.06 -23.03 4.21
N SER A 102 25.29 -22.10 3.28
CA SER A 102 26.01 -20.85 3.55
C SER A 102 25.06 -19.73 4.02
N ASN A 103 25.62 -18.72 4.70
CA ASN A 103 24.87 -17.54 5.19
C ASN A 103 23.70 -17.89 6.14
N VAL A 104 23.89 -18.95 6.93
CA VAL A 104 22.93 -19.46 7.92
C VAL A 104 23.45 -19.26 9.34
N GLU A 105 22.54 -18.90 10.25
CA GLU A 105 22.76 -18.84 11.69
C GLU A 105 21.71 -19.71 12.40
N TYR A 106 22.14 -20.75 13.11
CA TYR A 106 21.24 -21.66 13.84
C TYR A 106 21.26 -21.39 15.35
N ARG A 107 20.11 -20.99 15.90
CA ARG A 107 19.93 -20.75 17.35
C ARG A 107 19.15 -21.91 17.95
N ARG A 108 19.89 -22.88 18.52
CA ARG A 108 19.31 -24.09 19.12
C ARG A 108 18.30 -23.78 20.24
N GLU A 109 18.58 -22.75 21.05
CA GLU A 109 17.72 -22.28 22.15
C GLU A 109 16.31 -21.92 21.68
N ASN A 110 16.20 -21.29 20.50
CA ASN A 110 14.93 -20.82 19.95
C ASN A 110 14.29 -21.83 18.97
N GLY A 111 14.93 -22.99 18.75
CA GLY A 111 14.48 -23.97 17.74
C GLY A 111 14.39 -23.41 16.32
N MET A 112 15.19 -22.38 16.00
CA MET A 112 15.04 -21.56 14.80
C MET A 112 16.35 -21.42 14.02
N LEU A 113 16.25 -21.48 12.70
CA LEU A 113 17.33 -21.26 11.76
C LEU A 113 17.08 -19.97 10.99
N THR A 114 18.09 -19.11 10.90
CA THR A 114 18.03 -17.84 10.18
C THR A 114 18.91 -17.93 8.93
N MET A 115 18.35 -17.71 7.74
CA MET A 115 19.09 -17.74 6.46
C MET A 115 18.97 -16.39 5.76
N LYS A 116 20.09 -15.87 5.25
CA LYS A 116 20.12 -14.57 4.54
C LYS A 116 20.52 -14.75 3.08
N ILE A 117 19.77 -14.12 2.18
CA ILE A 117 20.11 -14.04 0.75
C ILE A 117 20.31 -12.57 0.35
N ARG A 118 21.11 -12.34 -0.70
CA ARG A 118 21.48 -10.98 -1.16
C ARG A 118 20.48 -10.40 -2.15
N THR A 119 19.85 -11.26 -2.95
CA THR A 119 18.96 -10.86 -4.06
C THR A 119 17.65 -11.65 -3.96
N PRO A 120 16.53 -11.01 -3.57
CA PRO A 120 16.45 -9.71 -2.88
C PRO A 120 17.08 -9.76 -1.48
N TYR A 121 17.54 -8.63 -0.93
CA TYR A 121 18.19 -8.62 0.38
C TYR A 121 17.19 -8.90 1.50
N THR A 122 17.12 -10.16 1.93
CA THR A 122 16.07 -10.66 2.81
C THR A 122 16.62 -11.64 3.84
N THR A 123 15.85 -11.84 4.91
CA THR A 123 16.15 -12.79 5.98
C THR A 123 14.94 -13.69 6.21
N ALA A 124 15.14 -15.00 6.08
CA ALA A 124 14.16 -16.01 6.42
C ALA A 124 14.47 -16.65 7.78
N SER A 125 13.44 -16.79 8.61
CA SER A 125 13.41 -17.61 9.80
C SER A 125 12.66 -18.90 9.50
N MET A 126 13.30 -20.04 9.80
CA MET A 126 12.82 -21.38 9.49
C MET A 126 12.71 -22.21 10.77
N TRP A 127 11.65 -23.00 10.88
CA TRP A 127 11.42 -23.92 12.00
C TRP A 127 11.40 -25.38 11.50
N SER A 128 11.70 -26.33 12.38
CA SER A 128 11.72 -27.76 12.06
C SER A 128 10.38 -28.29 11.52
N SER A 129 9.28 -27.64 11.89
CA SER A 129 7.92 -27.91 11.38
C SER A 129 7.72 -27.59 9.89
N GLY A 130 8.71 -27.04 9.20
CA GLY A 130 8.58 -26.62 7.81
C GLY A 130 7.72 -25.36 7.65
N LYS A 131 7.58 -24.55 8.71
CA LYS A 131 7.14 -23.16 8.59
C LYS A 131 8.33 -22.28 8.26
N VAL A 132 8.12 -21.28 7.41
CA VAL A 132 9.08 -20.23 7.08
C VAL A 132 8.41 -18.87 7.20
N THR A 133 9.15 -17.87 7.71
CA THR A 133 8.78 -16.45 7.70
C THR A 133 9.92 -15.69 7.05
N CYS A 134 9.65 -14.89 6.03
CA CYS A 134 10.63 -14.04 5.38
C CYS A 134 10.37 -12.56 5.71
N THR A 135 11.45 -11.79 5.87
CA THR A 135 11.44 -10.39 6.31
C THR A 135 12.46 -9.57 5.52
N GLY A 136 12.20 -8.26 5.39
CA GLY A 136 13.13 -7.31 4.77
C GLY A 136 12.89 -7.02 3.29
N ALA A 137 11.87 -7.63 2.67
CA ALA A 137 11.42 -7.24 1.33
C ALA A 137 10.78 -5.84 1.37
N THR A 138 10.86 -5.09 0.27
CA THR A 138 10.29 -3.73 0.16
C THR A 138 8.96 -3.70 -0.61
N SER A 139 8.57 -4.80 -1.28
CA SER A 139 7.28 -4.96 -1.96
C SER A 139 6.71 -6.37 -1.76
N GLU A 140 5.42 -6.56 -2.04
CA GLU A 140 4.77 -7.88 -1.93
C GLU A 140 5.28 -8.87 -2.98
N GLU A 141 5.62 -8.38 -4.18
CA GLU A 141 6.25 -9.15 -5.26
C GLU A 141 7.66 -9.62 -4.87
N THR A 142 8.52 -8.72 -4.36
CA THR A 142 9.87 -9.10 -3.89
C THR A 142 9.81 -10.05 -2.70
N ALA A 143 8.77 -9.96 -1.85
CA ALA A 143 8.52 -10.93 -0.78
C ALA A 143 8.12 -12.31 -1.31
N LYS A 144 7.32 -12.38 -2.40
CA LYS A 144 6.94 -13.65 -3.05
C LYS A 144 8.15 -14.29 -3.75
N LEU A 145 8.94 -13.50 -4.48
CA LEU A 145 10.19 -13.94 -5.12
C LEU A 145 11.21 -14.47 -4.10
N ALA A 146 11.43 -13.74 -3.00
CA ALA A 146 12.28 -14.21 -1.90
C ALA A 146 11.81 -15.56 -1.36
N ALA A 147 10.50 -15.70 -1.12
CA ALA A 147 9.91 -16.93 -0.60
C ALA A 147 10.10 -18.14 -1.56
N ARG A 148 9.94 -17.95 -2.87
CA ARG A 148 10.28 -18.98 -3.89
C ARG A 148 11.77 -19.33 -3.84
N ARG A 149 12.68 -18.34 -3.82
CA ARG A 149 14.15 -18.56 -3.74
C ARG A 149 14.54 -19.36 -2.49
N TYR A 150 13.96 -19.07 -1.32
CA TYR A 150 14.19 -19.87 -0.10
C TYR A 150 13.68 -21.32 -0.20
N ALA A 151 12.53 -21.54 -0.84
CA ALA A 151 12.02 -22.89 -1.09
C ALA A 151 12.96 -23.67 -2.03
N ARG A 152 13.46 -23.04 -3.10
CA ARG A 152 14.41 -23.64 -4.06
C ARG A 152 15.75 -23.98 -3.43
N ILE A 153 16.30 -23.14 -2.56
CA ILE A 153 17.53 -23.44 -1.80
C ILE A 153 17.34 -24.72 -0.96
N LEU A 154 16.20 -24.87 -0.28
CA LEU A 154 15.91 -26.10 0.49
C LEU A 154 15.74 -27.34 -0.41
N GLN A 155 15.18 -27.20 -1.62
CA GLN A 155 15.14 -28.29 -2.61
C GLN A 155 16.55 -28.71 -3.03
N LYS A 156 17.43 -27.76 -3.37
CA LYS A 156 18.84 -28.03 -3.73
C LYS A 156 19.64 -28.66 -2.57
N LEU A 157 19.22 -28.48 -1.32
CA LEU A 157 19.76 -29.17 -0.13
C LEU A 157 19.18 -30.58 0.11
N GLY A 158 18.33 -31.09 -0.78
CA GLY A 158 17.77 -32.45 -0.73
C GLY A 158 16.47 -32.61 0.06
N PHE A 159 15.81 -31.52 0.47
CA PHE A 159 14.52 -31.59 1.16
C PHE A 159 13.36 -31.64 0.15
N ARG A 160 12.38 -32.54 0.38
CA ARG A 160 11.13 -32.63 -0.42
C ARG A 160 10.18 -31.49 -0.09
N VAL A 161 10.50 -30.29 -0.57
CA VAL A 161 9.77 -29.04 -0.32
C VAL A 161 8.60 -28.85 -1.29
N LYS A 162 7.42 -28.53 -0.78
CA LYS A 162 6.27 -28.00 -1.54
C LYS A 162 5.94 -26.58 -1.07
N PHE A 163 5.89 -25.61 -1.97
CA PHE A 163 5.59 -24.22 -1.63
C PHE A 163 4.08 -24.03 -1.40
N MET A 164 3.64 -23.97 -0.15
CA MET A 164 2.23 -23.92 0.22
C MET A 164 1.93 -22.80 1.23
N ASN A 165 0.66 -22.39 1.30
CA ASN A 165 0.15 -21.46 2.32
C ASN A 165 0.91 -20.12 2.39
N TYR A 166 1.39 -19.62 1.24
CA TYR A 166 2.01 -18.29 1.15
C TYR A 166 0.98 -17.21 1.53
N ARG A 167 1.39 -16.31 2.42
CA ARG A 167 0.64 -15.10 2.76
C ARG A 167 1.56 -13.98 3.20
N VAL A 168 1.16 -12.75 2.90
CA VAL A 168 1.68 -11.58 3.62
C VAL A 168 1.12 -11.62 5.05
N VAL A 169 1.98 -11.35 6.03
CA VAL A 169 1.66 -11.35 7.46
C VAL A 169 1.54 -9.92 7.97
N ASN A 170 2.44 -9.05 7.52
CA ASN A 170 2.50 -7.66 7.96
C ASN A 170 3.27 -6.80 6.94
N VAL A 171 2.78 -5.58 6.74
CA VAL A 171 3.39 -4.54 5.91
C VAL A 171 3.62 -3.31 6.77
N LEU A 172 4.84 -2.76 6.69
CA LEU A 172 5.24 -1.55 7.39
C LEU A 172 5.40 -0.40 6.38
N GLY A 173 4.39 0.46 6.30
CA GLY A 173 4.42 1.70 5.53
C GLY A 173 4.83 2.90 6.38
N THR A 174 5.39 3.92 5.74
CA THR A 174 5.53 5.27 6.31
C THR A 174 5.13 6.31 5.29
N CYS A 175 4.39 7.33 5.73
CA CYS A 175 4.17 8.55 4.96
C CYS A 175 4.57 9.76 5.81
N THR A 176 4.77 10.91 5.17
CA THR A 176 5.01 12.18 5.87
C THR A 176 4.05 13.24 5.34
N MET A 177 3.16 13.71 6.21
CA MET A 177 2.24 14.80 5.92
C MET A 177 3.00 16.13 5.77
N PRO A 178 2.56 17.04 4.88
CA PRO A 178 3.26 18.31 4.64
C PRO A 178 3.21 19.29 5.84
N PHE A 179 2.34 19.04 6.82
CA PHE A 179 2.13 19.85 8.03
C PHE A 179 2.49 19.08 9.32
N ALA A 180 2.67 19.79 10.43
CA ALA A 180 2.77 19.21 11.77
C ALA A 180 1.37 18.94 12.36
N ILE A 181 1.24 18.09 13.38
CA ILE A 181 -0.06 17.65 13.94
C ILE A 181 -0.12 17.91 15.45
N LYS A 182 -1.22 18.51 15.93
CA LYS A 182 -1.51 18.71 17.36
C LYS A 182 -2.03 17.41 17.99
N LEU A 183 -1.11 16.58 18.49
CA LEU A 183 -1.41 15.23 19.01
C LEU A 183 -2.43 15.21 20.15
N ILE A 184 -2.35 16.13 21.11
CA ILE A 184 -3.22 16.18 22.29
C ILE A 184 -4.70 16.32 21.90
N PRO A 185 -5.15 17.40 21.21
CA PRO A 185 -6.56 17.53 20.84
C PRO A 185 -7.03 16.43 19.87
N PHE A 186 -6.17 15.99 18.94
CA PHE A 186 -6.48 14.85 18.06
C PHE A 186 -6.80 13.57 18.87
N SER A 187 -5.99 13.24 19.88
CA SER A 187 -6.20 12.06 20.73
C SER A 187 -7.39 12.19 21.68
N GLN A 188 -7.75 13.41 22.11
CA GLN A 188 -8.92 13.68 22.93
C GLN A 188 -10.22 13.53 22.11
N SER A 189 -10.25 14.05 20.90
CA SER A 189 -11.36 13.90 19.94
C SER A 189 -11.57 12.42 19.55
N ASN A 190 -10.49 11.67 19.34
CA ASN A 190 -10.53 10.27 18.91
C ASN A 190 -10.37 9.23 20.05
N ARG A 191 -10.64 9.60 21.31
CA ARG A 191 -10.29 8.81 22.52
C ARG A 191 -10.68 7.32 22.56
N PRO A 192 -11.78 6.81 21.96
CA PRO A 192 -12.05 5.36 21.94
C PRO A 192 -11.19 4.56 20.93
N ILE A 193 -10.49 5.23 20.01
CA ILE A 193 -9.73 4.63 18.90
C ILE A 193 -8.23 5.02 18.96
N ALA A 194 -7.95 6.21 19.49
CA ALA A 194 -6.63 6.79 19.65
C ALA A 194 -6.15 6.72 21.11
N SER A 195 -4.93 6.21 21.32
CA SER A 195 -4.26 6.20 22.62
C SER A 195 -2.98 7.02 22.55
N TYR A 196 -2.80 7.95 23.49
CA TYR A 196 -1.64 8.84 23.56
C TYR A 196 -1.06 8.83 24.98
N GLU A 197 0.08 8.16 25.13
CA GLU A 197 0.80 8.00 26.39
C GLU A 197 2.23 8.51 26.19
N PRO A 198 2.48 9.83 26.29
CA PRO A 198 3.76 10.44 25.89
C PRO A 198 4.96 9.88 26.68
N GLU A 199 4.75 9.51 27.95
CA GLU A 199 5.75 8.87 28.81
C GLU A 199 6.19 7.47 28.31
N LEU A 200 5.30 6.77 27.59
CA LEU A 200 5.60 5.46 26.99
C LEU A 200 6.04 5.57 25.52
N HIS A 201 5.47 6.52 24.77
CA HIS A 201 5.78 6.70 23.35
C HIS A 201 5.40 8.10 22.83
N PRO A 202 6.30 8.79 22.08
CA PRO A 202 6.07 10.16 21.62
C PRO A 202 5.07 10.31 20.44
N GLY A 203 4.27 9.28 20.16
CA GLY A 203 3.34 9.27 19.03
C GLY A 203 2.00 8.63 19.41
N VAL A 204 0.91 9.21 18.90
CA VAL A 204 -0.46 8.69 19.10
C VAL A 204 -0.59 7.37 18.37
N THR A 205 -1.09 6.34 19.06
CA THR A 205 -1.42 5.05 18.45
C THR A 205 -2.91 5.04 18.09
N TYR A 206 -3.23 4.96 16.81
CA TYR A 206 -4.59 4.92 16.27
C TYR A 206 -4.86 3.56 15.63
N LYS A 207 -6.00 2.92 15.93
CA LYS A 207 -6.29 1.53 15.48
C LYS A 207 -7.56 1.45 14.64
N ILE A 208 -7.42 1.28 13.32
CA ILE A 208 -8.57 1.03 12.43
C ILE A 208 -8.90 -0.46 12.51
N LYS A 209 -10.06 -0.79 13.11
CA LYS A 209 -10.48 -2.17 13.32
C LYS A 209 -10.76 -2.90 12.00
N ASP A 210 -11.43 -2.23 11.08
CA ASP A 210 -11.94 -2.84 9.84
C ASP A 210 -10.80 -3.26 8.89
N LEU A 211 -9.82 -2.36 8.72
CA LEU A 211 -8.59 -2.62 7.95
C LEU A 211 -7.55 -3.46 8.71
N LYS A 212 -7.78 -3.76 9.99
CA LYS A 212 -6.81 -4.34 10.94
C LYS A 212 -5.48 -3.58 10.97
N ALA A 213 -5.53 -2.27 10.76
CA ALA A 213 -4.36 -1.40 10.62
C ALA A 213 -4.10 -0.61 11.92
N THR A 214 -2.82 -0.53 12.32
CA THR A 214 -2.37 0.30 13.43
C THR A 214 -1.46 1.40 12.92
N LEU A 215 -1.80 2.65 13.21
CA LEU A 215 -1.05 3.83 12.83
C LEU A 215 -0.36 4.43 14.07
N LYS A 216 0.87 4.88 13.91
CA LYS A 216 1.61 5.71 14.87
C LYS A 216 1.83 7.08 14.27
N ILE A 217 1.16 8.08 14.83
CA ILE A 217 1.14 9.47 14.34
C ILE A 217 2.05 10.31 15.23
N PHE A 218 3.06 10.93 14.63
CA PHE A 218 4.01 11.81 15.33
C PHE A 218 3.67 13.28 15.11
N SER A 219 4.02 14.14 16.07
CA SER A 219 3.76 15.59 16.01
C SER A 219 4.40 16.26 14.78
N THR A 220 5.48 15.69 14.26
CA THR A 220 6.18 16.14 13.05
C THR A 220 5.42 15.93 11.74
N GLY A 221 4.23 15.31 11.78
CA GLY A 221 3.47 14.91 10.59
C GLY A 221 3.91 13.58 9.96
N SER A 222 4.93 12.93 10.51
CA SER A 222 5.30 11.57 10.10
C SER A 222 4.29 10.56 10.64
N ILE A 223 3.87 9.60 9.82
CA ILE A 223 2.97 8.52 10.22
C ILE A 223 3.59 7.18 9.82
N THR A 224 3.62 6.23 10.74
CA THR A 224 4.00 4.84 10.48
C THR A 224 2.74 3.98 10.52
N VAL A 225 2.55 3.12 9.52
CA VAL A 225 1.37 2.26 9.37
C VAL A 225 1.80 0.80 9.36
N THR A 226 1.11 -0.01 10.15
CA THR A 226 1.29 -1.46 10.26
C THR A 226 -0.04 -2.11 9.89
N ALA A 227 -0.09 -2.86 8.78
CA ALA A 227 -1.32 -3.43 8.21
C ALA A 227 -1.05 -4.80 7.55
N PRO A 228 -2.07 -5.64 7.28
CA PRO A 228 -1.84 -6.98 6.72
C PRO A 228 -1.44 -7.00 5.23
N SER A 229 -1.66 -5.91 4.48
CA SER A 229 -1.35 -5.77 3.04
C SER A 229 -1.03 -4.32 2.69
N VAL A 230 -0.37 -4.09 1.55
CA VAL A 230 -0.08 -2.75 1.00
C VAL A 230 -1.37 -1.98 0.70
N ALA A 231 -2.40 -2.64 0.16
CA ALA A 231 -3.70 -2.02 -0.07
C ALA A 231 -4.34 -1.49 1.23
N ASN A 232 -4.25 -2.23 2.34
CA ASN A 232 -4.74 -1.77 3.63
C ASN A 232 -3.89 -0.62 4.20
N VAL A 233 -2.59 -0.53 3.87
CA VAL A 233 -1.78 0.67 4.20
C VAL A 233 -2.32 1.90 3.48
N GLN A 234 -2.61 1.80 2.18
CA GLN A 234 -3.14 2.93 1.41
C GLN A 234 -4.49 3.41 1.96
N GLN A 235 -5.45 2.50 2.14
CA GLN A 235 -6.78 2.82 2.68
C GLN A 235 -6.69 3.40 4.10
N ALA A 236 -5.74 2.95 4.92
CA ALA A 236 -5.51 3.51 6.25
C ALA A 236 -4.98 4.96 6.21
N ILE A 237 -4.17 5.31 5.21
CA ILE A 237 -3.71 6.69 4.99
C ILE A 237 -4.84 7.59 4.48
N GLU A 238 -5.66 7.08 3.55
CA GLU A 238 -6.82 7.81 3.03
C GLU A 238 -7.87 8.07 4.13
N HIS A 239 -8.11 7.10 5.02
CA HIS A 239 -8.97 7.26 6.19
C HIS A 239 -8.41 8.26 7.21
N ILE A 240 -7.11 8.21 7.52
CA ILE A 240 -6.53 9.08 8.58
C ILE A 240 -6.32 10.52 8.13
N PHE A 241 -6.13 10.75 6.81
CA PHE A 241 -5.80 12.06 6.26
C PHE A 241 -6.76 13.19 6.67
N PRO A 242 -8.10 13.11 6.46
CA PRO A 242 -9.01 14.18 6.84
C PRO A 242 -8.99 14.43 8.36
N LEU A 243 -8.89 13.36 9.16
CA LEU A 243 -8.86 13.44 10.63
C LEU A 243 -7.60 14.15 11.15
N VAL A 244 -6.44 14.01 10.51
CA VAL A 244 -5.22 14.75 10.92
C VAL A 244 -5.13 16.16 10.33
N TYR A 245 -5.82 16.41 9.21
CA TYR A 245 -5.84 17.72 8.55
C TYR A 245 -6.53 18.79 9.41
N GLU A 246 -7.60 18.42 10.14
CA GLU A 246 -8.28 19.31 11.10
C GLU A 246 -7.32 19.82 12.21
N TYR A 247 -6.45 18.93 12.72
CA TYR A 247 -5.51 19.23 13.82
C TYR A 247 -4.13 19.69 13.33
N ARG A 248 -4.04 20.18 12.07
CA ARG A 248 -2.78 20.66 11.50
C ARG A 248 -2.20 21.86 12.26
N LYS A 249 -0.87 21.98 12.16
CA LYS A 249 -0.06 23.09 12.65
C LYS A 249 1.03 23.37 11.62
N GLU A 250 1.42 24.62 11.49
CA GLU A 250 2.68 24.99 10.85
C GLU A 250 3.85 24.30 11.58
N ARG A 251 4.84 23.85 10.80
CA ARG A 251 6.04 23.19 11.33
C ARG A 251 6.91 24.24 12.03
N GLY A 252 7.40 23.91 13.24
CA GLY A 252 8.36 24.78 13.91
C GLY A 252 9.70 24.82 13.14
N PRO A 253 10.50 25.89 13.26
CA PRO A 253 11.84 25.93 12.65
C PRO A 253 12.72 24.75 13.11
N GLU A 254 12.56 24.30 14.36
CA GLU A 254 13.20 23.10 14.90
C GLU A 254 12.77 21.82 14.19
N ASP A 255 11.47 21.64 13.90
CA ASP A 255 10.96 20.47 13.17
C ASP A 255 11.49 20.43 11.74
N VAL A 256 11.56 21.59 11.07
CA VAL A 256 12.14 21.72 9.73
C VAL A 256 13.62 21.36 9.74
N ALA A 257 14.40 21.90 10.69
CA ALA A 257 15.82 21.54 10.85
C ALA A 257 16.01 20.03 11.14
N ARG A 258 15.16 19.44 11.99
CA ARG A 258 15.20 18.01 12.32
C ARG A 258 14.81 17.12 11.14
N MET A 259 13.90 17.58 10.28
CA MET A 259 13.56 16.90 9.03
C MET A 259 14.69 17.01 8.00
N ALA A 260 15.31 18.18 7.84
CA ALA A 260 16.45 18.38 6.95
C ALA A 260 17.66 17.51 7.36
N LEU A 261 17.99 17.45 8.66
CA LEU A 261 19.03 16.56 9.19
C LEU A 261 18.73 15.07 8.94
N ARG A 262 17.46 14.65 9.08
CA ARG A 262 17.04 13.28 8.75
C ARG A 262 17.18 12.98 7.25
N ALA A 263 16.80 13.93 6.38
CA ALA A 263 16.95 13.80 4.94
C ALA A 263 18.43 13.69 4.53
N GLN A 264 19.29 14.57 5.05
CA GLN A 264 20.75 14.52 4.83
C GLN A 264 21.35 13.18 5.29
N ARG A 265 20.99 12.72 6.51
CA ARG A 265 21.48 11.43 7.02
C ARG A 265 20.99 10.24 6.19
N ASN A 266 19.76 10.27 5.68
CA ASN A 266 19.24 9.21 4.82
C ASN A 266 19.90 9.23 3.43
N ALA A 267 20.28 10.41 2.92
CA ALA A 267 21.08 10.53 1.71
C ALA A 267 22.51 9.98 1.90
N SER A 268 23.17 10.31 3.03
CA SER A 268 24.53 9.84 3.32
C SER A 268 24.62 8.34 3.69
N ASN A 269 23.59 7.78 4.32
CA ASN A 269 23.50 6.35 4.65
C ASN A 269 22.84 5.51 3.56
N ARG A 270 22.50 6.09 2.39
CA ARG A 270 22.06 5.26 1.25
C ARG A 270 23.25 4.36 0.88
N PRO A 271 23.15 3.02 0.98
CA PRO A 271 24.24 2.17 0.54
C PRO A 271 24.53 2.50 -0.93
N PRO A 272 25.80 2.56 -1.35
CA PRO A 272 26.11 2.84 -2.74
C PRO A 272 25.34 1.86 -3.61
N GLN A 273 24.66 2.37 -4.64
CA GLN A 273 24.15 1.53 -5.73
C GLN A 273 25.36 0.81 -6.29
N ARG A 274 25.53 -0.45 -5.86
CA ARG A 274 26.67 -1.26 -6.25
C ARG A 274 26.33 -1.75 -7.66
N ASN A 275 26.68 -0.94 -8.66
CA ASN A 275 26.50 -1.27 -10.07
C ASN A 275 27.04 -2.67 -10.30
N TYR A 276 26.11 -3.61 -10.44
CA TYR A 276 26.41 -5.01 -10.57
C TYR A 276 26.71 -5.26 -12.04
N HIS A 277 28.00 -5.39 -12.35
CA HIS A 277 28.42 -5.82 -13.68
C HIS A 277 28.13 -7.33 -13.77
N PRO A 278 27.29 -7.82 -14.71
CA PRO A 278 26.77 -9.20 -14.65
C PRO A 278 27.84 -10.32 -14.83
N SER A 279 29.04 -9.96 -15.27
CA SER A 279 29.98 -10.81 -16.00
C SER A 279 30.77 -11.85 -15.18
N ALA A 280 30.28 -12.31 -14.02
CA ALA A 280 30.96 -13.33 -13.21
C ALA A 280 30.07 -14.23 -12.33
N VAL A 281 28.76 -13.96 -12.20
CA VAL A 281 27.83 -14.80 -11.44
C VAL A 281 26.57 -15.17 -12.23
N ALA A 282 26.39 -14.59 -13.43
CA ALA A 282 25.26 -14.89 -14.31
C ALA A 282 25.13 -16.40 -14.63
N ALA A 283 26.24 -17.15 -14.69
CA ALA A 283 26.21 -18.59 -14.95
C ALA A 283 25.42 -19.42 -13.92
N ASP A 284 25.31 -18.96 -12.66
CA ASP A 284 24.50 -19.59 -11.61
C ASP A 284 23.11 -18.93 -11.44
N GLU A 285 22.88 -17.75 -12.03
CA GLU A 285 21.61 -17.01 -11.94
C GLU A 285 20.73 -17.17 -13.21
N GLU A 286 21.29 -17.42 -14.40
CA GLU A 286 20.54 -17.73 -15.63
C GLU A 286 19.86 -19.11 -15.58
N GLU A 287 20.33 -20.02 -14.72
CA GLU A 287 19.65 -21.29 -14.39
C GLU A 287 18.36 -21.07 -13.54
N TYR A 288 18.16 -19.87 -12.97
CA TYR A 288 16.97 -19.54 -12.18
C TYR A 288 15.85 -18.89 -12.98
N ASP A 289 16.15 -18.07 -14.00
CA ASP A 289 15.12 -17.41 -14.82
C ASP A 289 14.63 -18.34 -15.95
N SER A 290 15.51 -19.16 -16.55
CA SER A 290 15.19 -19.98 -17.74
C SER A 290 14.23 -21.16 -17.47
N LEU A 291 13.79 -21.36 -16.23
CA LEU A 291 12.82 -22.39 -15.82
C LEU A 291 11.48 -21.82 -15.35
N GLU A 292 11.27 -20.49 -15.42
CA GLU A 292 9.95 -19.92 -15.10
C GLU A 292 8.92 -20.13 -16.24
N ASP A 293 9.37 -20.38 -17.47
CA ASP A 293 8.50 -20.52 -18.67
C ASP A 293 7.95 -21.96 -18.89
N GLU A 294 8.55 -23.02 -18.32
CA GLU A 294 8.11 -24.41 -18.57
C GLU A 294 7.05 -24.93 -17.58
N GLU A 295 6.93 -24.37 -16.36
CA GLU A 295 5.96 -24.87 -15.36
C GLU A 295 4.51 -24.34 -15.57
N GLU A 296 4.25 -23.37 -16.45
CA GLU A 296 2.89 -22.82 -16.68
C GLU A 296 2.01 -23.72 -17.59
N LEU A 297 2.58 -24.77 -18.21
CA LEU A 297 1.87 -25.68 -19.14
C LEU A 297 1.33 -26.97 -18.51
N ASP A 298 1.78 -27.35 -17.31
CA ASP A 298 1.49 -28.66 -16.71
C ASP A 298 0.24 -28.70 -15.80
N GLU A 299 -0.40 -27.57 -15.48
CA GLU A 299 -1.60 -27.55 -14.61
C GLU A 299 -2.92 -27.93 -15.32
N GLU A 300 -2.96 -28.06 -16.65
CA GLU A 300 -4.23 -28.18 -17.43
C GLU A 300 -4.53 -29.57 -18.04
N LEU A 301 -3.96 -30.68 -17.54
CA LEU A 301 -4.43 -32.03 -17.96
C LEU A 301 -4.18 -33.19 -16.97
N MET A 302 -4.97 -33.30 -15.89
CA MET A 302 -5.17 -34.58 -15.19
C MET A 302 -6.64 -34.80 -14.79
N ASP A 303 -7.39 -35.39 -15.72
CA ASP A 303 -8.71 -35.94 -15.47
C ASP A 303 -8.57 -37.29 -14.74
N TYR A 304 -9.14 -37.41 -13.54
CA TYR A 304 -9.08 -38.64 -12.73
C TYR A 304 -10.28 -39.53 -13.05
N PRO A 305 -10.09 -40.80 -13.47
CA PRO A 305 -11.20 -41.75 -13.56
C PRO A 305 -11.63 -42.21 -12.16
N ASP A 306 -12.95 -42.19 -11.91
CA ASP A 306 -13.54 -42.76 -10.70
C ASP A 306 -13.21 -44.26 -10.57
N SER A 307 -12.82 -44.68 -9.36
CA SER A 307 -12.65 -46.08 -9.00
C SER A 307 -13.54 -46.43 -7.79
N ASP A 308 -14.81 -46.66 -8.06
CA ASP A 308 -15.71 -47.43 -7.19
C ASP A 308 -15.34 -48.92 -7.36
N GLU A 309 -14.83 -49.58 -6.32
CA GLU A 309 -14.97 -51.04 -6.21
C GLU A 309 -14.97 -51.52 -4.75
N SER A 310 -15.86 -52.46 -4.48
CA SER A 310 -16.30 -52.88 -3.14
C SER A 310 -15.35 -53.86 -2.46
N TRP A 311 -15.31 -53.79 -1.13
CA TRP A 311 -14.77 -54.88 -0.30
C TRP A 311 -15.87 -55.88 0.07
N ASP A 312 -15.75 -57.11 -0.44
CA ASP A 312 -16.33 -58.35 0.09
C ASP A 312 -15.29 -59.48 -0.08
#